data_AF-B1WU29-F1
#
_entry.id   AF-B1WU29-F1
#
_cell.length_a   1.000
_cell.length_b   1.000
_cell.length_c   1.000
_cell.angle_alpha   90.00
_cell.angle_beta   90.00
_cell.angle_gamma   90.00
#
_symmetry.space_group_name_H-M   'P 1'
#
loop_
_entity.id
_entity.type
_entity.pdbx_description
1 polymer ?
#
loop_
_entity_poly.entity_id
_entity_poly.type
_entity_poly.pdbx_seq_one_letter_code
_entity_poly.pdbx_strand_id
1 'polypeptide(L)'
;MLFFKILASIYLLKVPISHQKEKKSDQGFTLLELLISGIIVGILSAIATPAYIATIDKFHYGEAKLQMGCIKRELEAFRFEKGYFPEDVNRDTVPAGIDCFVKSNTTLTPYNSTYDYENWSTNGGCVVKIAFLGKDREKQSANTRNLHQQSGFYDDRERDRNSDDLILSLGWQPPEVCG
;
A
#
# COMPACT_ATOMS: atom_id res chain seq x y z
N MET A 1 -12.49 -25.62 -3.33
CA MET A 1 -13.44 -26.54 -2.66
C MET A 1 -14.48 -27.17 -3.59
N LEU A 2 -14.95 -26.54 -4.67
CA LEU A 2 -15.94 -27.16 -5.59
C LEU A 2 -15.40 -28.39 -6.35
N PHE A 3 -14.14 -28.37 -6.79
CA PHE A 3 -13.53 -29.50 -7.54
C PHE A 3 -13.48 -30.81 -6.75
N PHE A 4 -13.24 -30.75 -5.44
CA PHE A 4 -13.22 -31.93 -4.57
C PHE A 4 -14.61 -32.56 -4.41
N LYS A 5 -15.66 -31.74 -4.35
CA LYS A 5 -17.06 -32.23 -4.30
C LYS A 5 -17.48 -32.94 -5.59
N ILE A 6 -17.03 -32.45 -6.75
CA ILE A 6 -17.36 -33.04 -8.05
C ILE A 6 -16.69 -34.41 -8.22
N LEU A 7 -15.41 -34.52 -7.84
CA LEU A 7 -14.66 -35.79 -7.88
C LEU A 7 -15.22 -36.82 -6.89
N ALA A 8 -15.56 -36.41 -5.66
CA ALA A 8 -16.19 -37.28 -4.67
C ALA A 8 -17.58 -37.75 -5.11
N SER A 9 -18.38 -36.87 -5.74
CA SER A 9 -19.72 -37.22 -6.22
C SER A 9 -19.71 -38.24 -7.35
N ILE A 10 -18.68 -38.23 -8.21
CA ILE A 10 -18.52 -39.21 -9.29
C ILE A 10 -18.04 -40.57 -8.74
N TYR A 11 -17.17 -40.55 -7.73
CA TYR A 11 -16.66 -41.77 -7.10
C TYR A 11 -17.71 -42.51 -6.23
N LEU A 12 -18.68 -41.79 -5.66
CA LEU A 12 -19.65 -42.36 -4.71
C LEU A 12 -20.90 -42.98 -5.37
N LEU A 13 -21.14 -42.79 -6.67
CA LEU A 13 -22.37 -43.20 -7.35
C LEU A 13 -22.41 -44.69 -7.76
N LYS A 14 -21.42 -45.52 -7.37
CA LYS A 14 -21.26 -46.88 -7.92
C LYS A 14 -21.05 -48.00 -6.89
N VAL A 15 -21.61 -47.90 -5.68
CA VAL A 15 -21.51 -49.00 -4.69
C VAL A 15 -22.91 -49.40 -4.18
N PRO A 16 -23.36 -50.65 -4.45
CA PRO A 16 -24.62 -51.14 -3.94
C PRO A 16 -24.43 -51.99 -2.66
N ILE A 17 -25.38 -51.82 -1.74
CA ILE A 17 -25.82 -52.71 -0.65
C ILE A 17 -24.92 -52.87 0.60
N SER A 18 -25.50 -52.56 1.76
CA SER A 18 -25.81 -53.52 2.86
C SER A 18 -25.68 -52.87 4.24
N HIS A 19 -26.78 -52.86 5.00
CA HIS A 19 -26.81 -52.44 6.39
C HIS A 19 -26.01 -53.44 7.25
N GLN A 20 -24.74 -53.13 7.51
CA GLN A 20 -23.92 -53.81 8.52
C GLN A 20 -23.61 -52.81 9.63
N LYS A 21 -23.91 -53.24 10.87
CA LYS A 21 -23.69 -52.57 12.16
C LYS A 21 -22.46 -51.65 12.14
N GLU A 22 -22.67 -50.34 12.36
CA GLU A 22 -21.60 -49.35 12.45
C GLU A 22 -20.72 -49.63 13.68
N LYS A 23 -19.61 -50.33 13.46
CA LYS A 23 -18.41 -50.08 14.24
C LYS A 23 -17.86 -48.75 13.73
N LYS A 24 -17.82 -47.73 14.58
CA LYS A 24 -17.09 -46.48 14.30
C LYS A 24 -15.66 -46.87 13.94
N SER A 25 -15.37 -46.89 12.64
CA SER A 25 -14.01 -47.04 12.16
C SER A 25 -13.34 -45.71 12.41
N ASP A 26 -12.32 -45.72 13.27
CA ASP A 26 -11.33 -44.65 13.26
C ASP A 26 -10.64 -44.68 11.89
N GLN A 27 -11.18 -43.91 10.95
CA GLN A 27 -10.57 -43.67 9.66
C GLN A 27 -9.40 -42.71 9.85
N GLY A 28 -8.20 -43.26 10.04
CA GLY A 28 -6.96 -42.49 9.97
C GLY A 28 -6.66 -42.04 8.54
N PHE A 29 -6.05 -40.88 8.39
CA PHE A 29 -5.53 -40.37 7.11
C PHE A 29 -4.49 -41.34 6.53
N THR A 30 -4.52 -41.54 5.21
CA THR A 30 -3.47 -42.32 4.55
C THR A 30 -2.21 -41.46 4.35
N LEU A 31 -1.03 -42.06 4.44
CA LEU A 31 0.25 -41.39 4.14
C LEU A 31 0.25 -40.78 2.73
N LEU A 32 -0.38 -41.47 1.77
CA LEU A 32 -0.48 -41.01 0.39
C LEU A 32 -1.35 -39.74 0.25
N GLU A 33 -2.38 -39.60 1.07
CA GLU A 33 -3.30 -38.45 1.04
C GLU A 33 -2.62 -37.18 1.55
N LEU A 34 -1.84 -37.29 2.62
CA LEU A 34 -0.99 -36.19 3.08
C LEU A 34 0.14 -35.88 2.08
N LEU A 35 0.70 -36.90 1.42
CA LEU A 35 1.75 -36.73 0.42
C LEU A 35 1.26 -35.95 -0.82
N ILE A 36 0.17 -36.41 -1.45
CA ILE A 36 -0.36 -35.75 -2.65
C ILE A 36 -0.89 -34.35 -2.30
N SER A 37 -1.55 -34.19 -1.15
CA SER A 37 -2.01 -32.89 -0.69
C SER A 37 -0.84 -31.92 -0.49
N GLY A 38 0.27 -32.37 0.12
CA GLY A 38 1.47 -31.57 0.30
C GLY A 38 2.09 -31.10 -1.03
N ILE A 39 2.10 -31.97 -2.04
CA ILE A 39 2.57 -31.63 -3.39
C ILE A 39 1.67 -30.56 -4.03
N ILE A 40 0.35 -30.76 -3.98
CA ILE A 40 -0.61 -29.82 -4.59
C ILE A 40 -0.56 -28.47 -3.87
N VAL A 41 -0.58 -28.44 -2.53
CA VAL A 41 -0.48 -27.21 -1.74
C VAL A 41 0.87 -26.53 -1.97
N GLY A 42 1.96 -27.29 -2.09
CA GLY A 42 3.28 -26.74 -2.40
C GLY A 42 3.33 -25.99 -3.73
N ILE A 43 2.80 -26.60 -4.80
CA ILE A 43 2.74 -25.97 -6.13
C ILE A 43 1.85 -24.72 -6.10
N LEU A 44 0.68 -24.81 -5.48
CA LEU A 44 -0.23 -23.67 -5.37
C LEU A 44 0.38 -22.52 -4.55
N SER A 45 1.04 -22.83 -3.43
CA SER A 45 1.67 -21.83 -2.56
C SER A 45 2.82 -21.11 -3.27
N ALA A 46 3.62 -21.82 -4.07
CA ALA A 46 4.72 -21.23 -4.81
C ALA A 46 4.24 -20.15 -5.82
N ILE A 47 3.09 -20.37 -6.46
CA ILE A 47 2.50 -19.42 -7.42
C ILE A 47 1.72 -18.31 -6.70
N ALA A 48 0.97 -18.65 -5.65
CA ALA A 48 0.09 -17.71 -4.97
C ALA A 48 0.85 -16.66 -4.14
N THR A 49 1.96 -17.05 -3.50
CA THR A 49 2.72 -16.17 -2.58
C THR A 49 3.22 -14.88 -3.24
N PRO A 50 3.97 -14.90 -4.37
CA PRO A 50 4.45 -13.66 -4.99
C PRO A 50 3.30 -12.76 -5.48
N ALA A 51 2.23 -13.34 -6.02
CA ALA A 51 1.06 -12.59 -6.47
C ALA A 51 0.32 -11.93 -5.29
N TYR A 52 0.27 -12.61 -4.14
CA TYR A 52 -0.31 -12.08 -2.92
C TYR A 52 0.49 -10.90 -2.35
N ILE A 53 1.82 -11.00 -2.30
CA ILE A 53 2.70 -9.90 -1.84
C ILE A 53 2.52 -8.66 -2.73
N ALA A 54 2.53 -8.82 -4.06
CA ALA A 54 2.31 -7.69 -4.97
C ALA A 54 0.93 -7.03 -4.80
N THR A 55 -0.07 -7.79 -4.37
CA THR A 55 -1.41 -7.27 -4.07
C THR A 55 -1.41 -6.46 -2.77
N ILE A 56 -0.74 -6.96 -1.72
CA ILE A 56 -0.53 -6.23 -0.48
C ILE A 56 0.18 -4.90 -0.77
N ASP A 57 1.22 -4.93 -1.59
CA ASP A 57 1.99 -3.72 -1.87
C ASP A 57 1.10 -2.64 -2.52
N LYS A 58 0.25 -3.03 -3.47
CA LYS A 58 -0.75 -2.12 -4.07
C LYS A 58 -1.73 -1.57 -3.06
N PHE A 59 -2.16 -2.36 -2.07
CA PHE A 59 -3.03 -1.87 -0.99
C PHE A 59 -2.33 -0.82 -0.13
N HIS A 60 -1.08 -1.06 0.25
CA HIS A 60 -0.28 -0.10 1.02
C HIS A 60 -0.09 1.23 0.30
N TYR A 61 0.23 1.21 -0.99
CA TYR A 61 0.30 2.45 -1.78
C TYR A 61 -1.08 3.11 -1.99
N GLY A 62 -2.15 2.33 -2.05
CA GLY A 62 -3.52 2.85 -2.08
C GLY A 62 -3.89 3.59 -0.79
N GLU A 63 -3.57 3.01 0.36
CA GLU A 63 -3.72 3.64 1.67
C GLU A 63 -2.88 4.90 1.78
N ALA A 64 -1.63 4.87 1.32
CA ALA A 64 -0.77 6.05 1.29
C ALA A 64 -1.38 7.18 0.43
N LYS A 65 -1.95 6.86 -0.74
CA LYS A 65 -2.65 7.86 -1.57
C LYS A 65 -3.86 8.48 -0.86
N LEU A 66 -4.65 7.68 -0.15
CA LEU A 66 -5.80 8.18 0.63
C LEU A 66 -5.34 9.14 1.72
N GLN A 67 -4.27 8.76 2.42
CA GLN A 67 -3.66 9.53 3.48
C GLN A 67 -3.08 10.86 2.98
N MET A 68 -2.31 10.84 1.89
CA MET A 68 -1.81 12.04 1.22
C MET A 68 -2.95 12.92 0.70
N GLY A 69 -4.02 12.32 0.19
CA GLY A 69 -5.23 13.03 -0.22
C GLY A 69 -5.98 13.68 0.96
N CYS A 70 -5.86 13.15 2.18
CA CYS A 70 -6.31 13.84 3.37
C CYS A 70 -5.43 15.05 3.69
N ILE A 71 -4.12 14.86 3.78
CA ILE A 71 -3.15 15.92 4.08
C ILE A 71 -3.32 17.08 3.09
N LYS A 72 -3.47 16.78 1.79
CA LYS A 72 -3.74 17.78 0.75
C LYS A 72 -4.97 18.63 1.06
N ARG A 73 -6.09 18.02 1.46
CA ARG A 73 -7.34 18.74 1.76
C ARG A 73 -7.18 19.67 2.96
N GLU A 74 -6.47 19.23 3.99
CA GLU A 74 -6.20 20.07 5.16
C GLU A 74 -5.22 21.20 4.83
N LEU A 75 -4.22 20.96 3.97
CA LEU A 75 -3.32 22.02 3.48
C LEU A 75 -4.09 23.08 2.67
N GLU A 76 -5.01 22.66 1.81
CA GLU A 76 -5.87 23.58 1.06
C GLU A 76 -6.79 24.38 2.00
N ALA A 77 -7.34 23.75 3.04
CA ALA A 77 -8.14 24.42 4.06
C ALA A 77 -7.30 25.43 4.87
N PHE A 78 -6.11 25.03 5.31
CA PHE A 78 -5.18 25.92 6.01
C PHE A 78 -4.83 27.15 5.17
N ARG A 79 -4.53 26.95 3.88
CA ARG A 79 -4.28 28.05 2.94
C ARG A 79 -5.50 28.95 2.80
N PHE A 80 -6.69 28.39 2.74
CA PHE A 80 -7.92 29.17 2.66
C PHE A 80 -8.13 30.07 3.90
N GLU A 81 -7.77 29.58 5.09
CA GLU A 81 -7.91 30.31 6.34
C GLU A 81 -6.81 31.34 6.60
N LYS A 82 -5.55 30.99 6.30
CA LYS A 82 -4.37 31.80 6.62
C LYS A 82 -3.86 32.65 5.45
N GLY A 83 -4.24 32.29 4.22
CA GLY A 83 -3.77 32.90 2.99
C GLY A 83 -2.50 32.28 2.39
N TYR A 84 -1.82 31.40 3.14
CA TYR A 84 -0.57 30.75 2.73
C TYR A 84 -0.49 29.30 3.22
N PHE A 85 0.35 28.49 2.58
CA PHE A 85 0.63 27.11 3.02
C PHE A 85 1.59 27.10 4.22
N PRO A 86 1.56 26.08 5.09
CA PRO A 86 2.52 25.98 6.20
C PRO A 86 3.98 26.08 5.76
N GLU A 87 4.85 26.54 6.66
CA GLU A 87 6.30 26.50 6.45
C GLU A 87 6.79 25.05 6.28
N ASP A 88 7.89 24.89 5.55
CA ASP A 88 8.58 23.62 5.38
C ASP A 88 8.97 23.04 6.75
N VAL A 89 8.76 21.74 6.93
CA VAL A 89 9.12 21.03 8.17
C VAL A 89 10.01 19.85 7.86
N ASN A 90 10.75 19.39 8.87
CA ASN A 90 11.54 18.17 8.72
C ASN A 90 10.63 16.96 8.47
N ARG A 91 11.20 15.93 7.84
CA ARG A 91 10.58 14.62 7.67
C ARG A 91 9.95 14.09 8.97
N ASP A 92 8.81 13.42 8.83
CA ASP A 92 7.99 12.87 9.93
C ASP A 92 7.48 13.92 10.94
N THR A 93 7.62 15.21 10.61
CA THR A 93 7.09 16.31 11.41
C THR A 93 5.77 16.76 10.81
N VAL A 94 4.79 16.97 11.68
CA VAL A 94 3.46 17.43 11.28
C VAL A 94 3.54 18.95 11.02
N PRO A 95 3.22 19.43 9.81
CA PRO A 95 3.12 20.85 9.54
C PRO A 95 1.94 21.49 10.29
N ALA A 96 1.98 22.81 10.48
CA ALA A 96 0.96 23.51 11.26
C ALA A 96 -0.45 23.35 10.68
N GLY A 97 -1.41 23.06 11.55
CA GLY A 97 -2.85 23.00 11.19
C GLY A 97 -3.27 21.77 10.38
N ILE A 98 -2.42 20.73 10.33
CA ILE A 98 -2.72 19.45 9.68
C ILE A 98 -2.85 18.37 10.76
N ASP A 99 -4.05 17.81 10.91
CA ASP A 99 -4.37 16.81 11.93
C ASP A 99 -4.27 15.40 11.38
N CYS A 100 -4.58 15.21 10.09
CA CYS A 100 -4.56 13.88 9.51
C CYS A 100 -3.17 13.40 9.10
N PHE A 101 -2.08 14.10 9.42
CA PHE A 101 -0.72 13.63 9.18
C PHE A 101 -0.32 12.57 10.21
N VAL A 102 -0.15 11.32 9.77
CA VAL A 102 0.25 10.19 10.62
C VAL A 102 1.76 10.02 10.61
N LYS A 103 2.36 9.91 11.79
CA LYS A 103 3.80 9.72 11.98
C LYS A 103 4.23 8.25 11.86
N SER A 104 5.48 8.04 11.45
CA SER A 104 6.11 6.73 11.24
C SER A 104 6.21 5.85 12.50
N ASN A 105 6.20 6.46 13.69
CA ASN A 105 6.26 5.75 14.96
C ASN A 105 4.94 5.02 15.33
N THR A 106 3.90 5.19 14.51
CA THR A 106 2.63 4.47 14.65
C THR A 106 2.64 3.27 13.71
N THR A 107 2.11 2.11 14.15
CA THR A 107 1.88 0.95 13.27
C THR A 107 0.71 1.15 12.29
N LEU A 108 0.33 2.41 12.06
CA LEU A 108 -0.81 2.83 11.26
C LEU A 108 -0.38 3.31 9.88
N THR A 109 0.91 3.59 9.64
CA THR A 109 1.38 3.94 8.31
C THR A 109 1.75 2.68 7.51
N PRO A 110 1.48 2.66 6.19
CA PRO A 110 1.91 1.56 5.34
C PRO A 110 3.44 1.37 5.46
N TYR A 111 3.87 0.11 5.65
CA TYR A 111 5.26 -0.28 5.91
C TYR A 111 5.94 0.37 7.13
N ASN A 112 5.19 1.00 8.04
CA ASN A 112 5.71 1.95 9.04
C ASN A 112 6.63 2.99 8.40
N SER A 113 6.27 3.42 7.19
CA SER A 113 7.02 4.40 6.43
C SER A 113 6.62 5.81 6.84
N THR A 114 7.32 6.77 6.25
CA THR A 114 7.32 8.16 6.67
C THR A 114 6.71 9.03 5.59
N TYR A 115 5.93 10.03 6.03
CA TYR A 115 5.50 11.13 5.18
C TYR A 115 6.43 12.33 5.37
N ASP A 116 6.61 13.08 4.29
CA ASP A 116 7.42 14.30 4.26
C ASP A 116 6.60 15.39 3.59
N TYR A 117 6.31 16.47 4.33
CA TYR A 117 5.65 17.64 3.77
C TYR A 117 6.71 18.64 3.37
N GLU A 118 6.64 19.12 2.13
CA GLU A 118 7.64 20.02 1.60
C GLU A 118 7.00 21.26 0.98
N ASN A 119 7.50 22.42 1.36
CA ASN A 119 7.17 23.71 0.77
C ASN A 119 8.46 24.37 0.26
N TRP A 120 8.86 23.99 -0.95
CA TRP A 120 10.11 24.48 -1.52
C TRP A 120 9.92 25.77 -2.29
N SER A 121 10.57 26.83 -1.82
CA SER A 121 10.66 28.10 -2.54
C SER A 121 11.34 27.91 -3.92
N THR A 122 10.79 28.55 -4.94
CA THR A 122 11.28 28.56 -6.33
C THR A 122 11.36 30.01 -6.83
N ASN A 123 11.94 30.24 -8.00
CA ASN A 123 12.04 31.60 -8.54
C ASN A 123 10.64 32.16 -8.85
N GLY A 124 10.13 33.00 -7.95
CA GLY A 124 8.84 33.68 -8.09
C GLY A 124 7.65 32.91 -7.52
N GLY A 125 7.84 31.88 -6.69
CA GLY A 125 6.75 31.11 -6.09
C GLY A 125 7.26 29.96 -5.22
N CYS A 126 6.43 28.96 -4.97
CA CYS A 126 6.82 27.73 -4.26
C CYS A 126 6.17 26.50 -4.90
N VAL A 127 6.71 25.33 -4.59
CA VAL A 127 6.10 24.06 -4.97
C VAL A 127 5.85 23.28 -3.69
N VAL A 128 4.58 22.94 -3.48
CA VAL A 128 4.14 22.18 -2.31
C VAL A 128 4.00 20.72 -2.68
N LYS A 129 4.66 19.84 -1.91
CA LYS A 129 4.70 18.40 -2.15
C LYS A 129 4.45 17.65 -0.85
N ILE A 130 3.91 16.46 -0.98
CA ILE A 130 3.86 15.45 0.06
C ILE A 130 4.55 14.22 -0.51
N ALA A 131 5.60 13.73 0.14
CA ALA A 131 6.28 12.50 -0.23
C ALA A 131 5.94 11.38 0.76
N PHE A 132 5.88 10.16 0.27
CA PHE A 132 5.77 8.93 1.03
C PHE A 132 6.92 8.02 0.65
N LEU A 133 7.76 7.66 1.63
CA LEU A 133 9.07 7.02 1.42
C LEU A 133 9.02 5.50 1.13
N GLY A 134 7.90 5.02 0.62
CA GLY A 134 7.76 3.63 0.21
C GLY A 134 8.08 2.60 1.31
N LYS A 135 8.61 1.46 0.89
CA LYS A 135 8.92 0.29 1.71
C LYS A 135 10.30 0.39 2.37
N ASP A 136 11.26 1.02 1.71
CA ASP A 136 12.63 1.14 2.23
C ASP A 136 12.81 2.27 3.25
N ARG A 137 11.84 3.21 3.31
CA ARG A 137 11.81 4.35 4.25
C ARG A 137 12.97 5.33 4.05
N GLU A 138 13.64 5.24 2.92
CA GLU A 138 14.65 6.19 2.50
C GLU A 138 14.01 7.17 1.51
N LYS A 139 14.56 8.37 1.40
CA LYS A 139 14.08 9.35 0.43
C LYS A 139 15.04 9.31 -0.75
N GLN A 140 14.57 8.82 -1.89
CA GLN A 140 15.34 8.80 -3.13
C GLN A 140 14.91 9.94 -4.05
N SER A 141 13.71 10.48 -3.85
CA SER A 141 13.16 11.60 -4.62
C SER A 141 14.13 12.77 -4.63
N ALA A 142 14.42 13.24 -5.84
CA ALA A 142 15.35 14.34 -6.03
C ALA A 142 14.79 15.62 -5.38
N ASN A 143 15.61 16.30 -4.57
CA ASN A 143 15.36 17.64 -4.02
C ASN A 143 15.40 18.73 -5.11
N THR A 144 14.67 18.53 -6.20
CA THR A 144 14.64 19.42 -7.37
C THR A 144 13.37 20.26 -7.37
N ARG A 145 13.58 21.57 -7.27
CA ARG A 145 12.54 22.61 -7.25
C ARG A 145 11.70 22.66 -8.53
N ASN A 146 12.24 22.16 -9.64
CA ASN A 146 11.58 22.19 -10.96
C ASN A 146 10.79 20.91 -11.29
N LEU A 147 10.86 19.89 -10.44
CA LEU A 147 10.18 18.63 -10.67
C LEU A 147 8.74 18.68 -10.16
N HIS A 148 7.81 18.08 -10.90
CA HIS A 148 6.38 17.97 -10.53
C HIS A 148 5.68 19.32 -10.30
N GLN A 149 5.87 20.29 -11.21
CA GLN A 149 5.20 21.59 -11.12
C GLN A 149 3.69 21.55 -11.41
N GLN A 150 3.19 20.44 -11.94
CA GLN A 150 1.75 20.23 -12.12
C GLN A 150 1.20 19.46 -10.92
N SER A 151 -0.07 19.72 -10.56
CA SER A 151 -0.73 18.97 -9.49
C SER A 151 -0.99 17.54 -9.94
N GLY A 152 -0.60 16.57 -9.12
CA GLY A 152 -0.80 15.16 -9.44
C GLY A 152 -0.01 14.23 -8.54
N PHE A 153 -0.34 12.94 -8.65
CA PHE A 153 0.48 11.87 -8.10
C PHE A 153 1.57 11.51 -9.10
N TYR A 154 2.79 11.37 -8.60
CA TYR A 154 3.96 10.98 -9.36
C TYR A 154 4.63 9.80 -8.69
N ASP A 155 5.05 8.85 -9.49
CA ASP A 155 5.86 7.72 -9.08
C ASP A 155 7.30 8.04 -9.47
N ASP A 156 8.20 8.13 -8.48
CA ASP A 156 9.59 8.52 -8.74
C ASP A 156 10.37 7.41 -9.49
N ARG A 157 9.75 6.23 -9.70
CA ARG A 157 10.27 5.16 -10.56
C ARG A 157 10.55 5.57 -12.00
N GLU A 158 9.87 6.62 -12.49
CA GLU A 158 10.15 7.17 -13.82
C GLU A 158 11.55 7.79 -13.93
N ARG A 159 12.05 8.35 -12.82
CA ARG A 159 13.37 8.98 -12.73
C ARG A 159 14.42 8.01 -12.20
N ASP A 160 14.11 7.28 -11.14
CA ASP A 160 14.99 6.32 -10.49
C ASP A 160 14.26 4.99 -10.33
N ARG A 161 14.67 3.97 -11.10
CA ARG A 161 14.04 2.64 -11.10
C ARG A 161 14.08 1.95 -9.74
N ASN A 162 14.99 2.36 -8.86
CA ASN A 162 15.13 1.81 -7.51
C ASN A 162 14.31 2.58 -6.48
N SER A 163 13.79 3.75 -6.84
CA SER A 163 12.92 4.54 -5.96
C SER A 163 11.59 3.83 -5.78
N ASP A 164 11.08 3.87 -4.56
CA ASP A 164 9.74 3.40 -4.22
C ASP A 164 8.90 4.53 -3.58
N ASP A 165 9.40 5.76 -3.73
CA ASP A 165 8.77 7.01 -3.31
C ASP A 165 7.51 7.30 -4.12
N LEU A 166 6.45 7.67 -3.40
CA LEU A 166 5.24 8.21 -3.97
C LEU A 166 5.13 9.69 -3.62
N ILE A 167 4.94 10.53 -4.64
CA ILE A 167 4.91 11.99 -4.48
C ILE A 167 3.52 12.50 -4.88
N LEU A 168 2.91 13.32 -4.04
CA LEU A 168 1.74 14.12 -4.37
C LEU A 168 2.18 15.57 -4.44
N SER A 169 2.18 16.13 -5.65
CA SER A 169 2.42 17.56 -5.85
C SER A 169 1.09 18.31 -5.90
N LEU A 170 1.04 19.47 -5.24
CA LEU A 170 -0.03 20.46 -5.41
C LEU A 170 0.29 21.42 -6.58
N GLY A 171 1.44 21.23 -7.23
CA GLY A 171 1.92 22.05 -8.32
C GLY A 171 2.55 23.36 -7.86
N TRP A 172 2.91 24.19 -8.84
CA TRP A 172 3.46 25.52 -8.60
C TRP A 172 2.41 26.45 -7.99
N GLN A 173 2.82 27.21 -6.98
CA GLN A 173 2.02 28.16 -6.26
C GLN A 173 2.65 29.55 -6.35
N PRO A 174 1.84 30.61 -6.46
CA PRO A 174 2.33 31.97 -6.54
C PRO A 174 2.92 32.41 -5.19
N PRO A 175 3.81 33.42 -5.17
CA PRO A 175 4.65 33.71 -4.01
C PRO A 175 3.86 34.22 -2.81
N GLU A 176 2.64 34.72 -3.00
CA GLU A 176 1.80 35.26 -1.93
C GLU A 176 1.23 34.16 -1.02
N VAL A 177 1.18 32.92 -1.51
CA VAL A 177 0.64 31.78 -0.75
C VAL A 177 1.73 30.84 -0.22
N CYS A 178 2.99 31.24 -0.36
CA CYS A 178 4.14 30.50 0.15
C CYS A 178 4.40 30.93 1.60
N GLY A 179 4.25 30.00 2.54
CA GLY A 179 4.68 30.19 3.93
C GLY A 179 6.20 30.23 4.06
#